data_AF-A0AA86BI90-F1
#
_entry.id   AF-A0AA86BI90-F1
#
_cell.length_a   1.000
_cell.length_b   1.000
_cell.length_c   1.000
_cell.angle_alpha   90.00
_cell.angle_beta   90.00
_cell.angle_gamma   90.00
#
_symmetry.space_group_name_H-M   'P 1'
#
loop_
_entity.id
_entity.type
_entity.pdbx_description
1 polymer ?
#
loop_
_entity_poly.entity_id
_entity_poly.type
_entity_poly.pdbx_seq_one_letter_code
_entity_poly.pdbx_strand_id
1 'polypeptide(L)'
;MNKAKRLEILTRLRDNNPHPTTELNFTSPFELLIAVLLSAQATDVSVNKATAKLYPVANTPAAMLELGVEGVKSYIKTIGLFNSKAENVIKTCRILLDKHNGEVPEDRAALEALPGVGRKTANVVLNTAFGWPTIAVDTHIFRVCNRTQFAPGKNVEQVEEKLLKVVPNEFKVDCHHWLILHGRYTCIARKPRCGSCLIEDLCEYKEKVDI
;
A
#
# COMPACT_ATOMS: atom_id res chain seq x y z
N MET A 1 23.27 -11.86 -3.48
CA MET A 1 22.71 -10.60 -4.00
C MET A 1 23.69 -9.46 -3.74
N ASN A 2 24.09 -8.71 -4.77
CA ASN A 2 25.04 -7.58 -4.65
C ASN A 2 24.43 -6.26 -5.15
N LYS A 3 25.19 -5.16 -5.07
CA LYS A 3 24.71 -3.81 -5.47
C LYS A 3 24.33 -3.74 -6.95
N ALA A 4 25.14 -4.32 -7.84
CA ALA A 4 24.89 -4.32 -9.28
C ALA A 4 23.59 -5.05 -9.66
N LYS A 5 23.38 -6.27 -9.11
CA LYS A 5 22.13 -7.01 -9.33
C LYS A 5 20.89 -6.26 -8.82
N ARG A 6 20.98 -5.59 -7.66
CA ARG A 6 19.84 -4.79 -7.16
C ARG A 6 19.50 -3.64 -8.09
N LEU A 7 20.50 -2.94 -8.59
CA LEU A 7 20.30 -1.83 -9.55
C LEU A 7 19.65 -2.35 -10.84
N GLU A 8 20.13 -3.48 -11.36
CA GLU A 8 19.56 -4.11 -12.55
C GLU A 8 18.11 -4.55 -12.33
N ILE A 9 17.79 -5.17 -11.19
CA ILE A 9 16.39 -5.53 -10.82
C ILE A 9 15.49 -4.28 -10.85
N LEU A 10 15.92 -3.20 -10.20
CA LEU A 10 15.15 -1.95 -10.15
C LEU A 10 15.00 -1.31 -11.52
N THR A 11 16.05 -1.36 -12.35
CA THR A 11 16.03 -0.85 -13.73
C THR A 11 14.99 -1.60 -14.56
N ARG A 12 14.99 -2.94 -14.54
CA ARG A 12 13.99 -3.72 -15.26
C ARG A 12 12.56 -3.45 -14.78
N LEU A 13 12.36 -3.34 -13.46
CA LEU A 13 11.04 -3.03 -12.90
C LEU A 13 10.54 -1.66 -13.37
N ARG A 14 11.42 -0.65 -13.37
CA ARG A 14 11.13 0.69 -13.91
C ARG A 14 10.81 0.64 -15.40
N ASP A 15 11.61 -0.03 -16.22
CA ASP A 15 11.40 -0.07 -17.66
C ASP A 15 10.08 -0.78 -18.03
N ASN A 16 9.67 -1.78 -17.24
CA ASN A 16 8.40 -2.48 -17.43
C ASN A 16 7.19 -1.67 -16.95
N ASN A 17 7.33 -0.87 -15.89
CA ASN A 17 6.27 0.00 -15.38
C ASN A 17 6.88 1.30 -14.82
N PRO A 18 7.06 2.35 -15.64
CA PRO A 18 7.79 3.55 -15.22
C PRO A 18 7.17 4.33 -14.06
N HIS A 19 5.85 4.22 -13.88
CA HIS A 19 5.10 4.97 -12.86
C HIS A 19 4.15 4.01 -12.12
N PRO A 20 4.69 3.10 -11.28
CA PRO A 20 3.87 2.14 -10.57
C PRO A 20 3.05 2.88 -9.49
N THR A 21 1.79 2.49 -9.33
CA THR A 21 0.90 3.11 -8.34
C THR A 21 0.00 2.06 -7.68
N THR A 22 -0.77 2.50 -6.69
CA THR A 22 -1.78 1.69 -6.02
C THR A 22 -2.89 1.25 -6.98
N GLU A 23 -3.51 0.11 -6.70
CA GLU A 23 -4.69 -0.35 -7.44
C GLU A 23 -6.01 0.16 -6.81
N LEU A 24 -5.92 0.93 -5.73
CA LEU A 24 -7.05 1.63 -5.12
C LEU A 24 -7.35 2.91 -5.90
N ASN A 25 -8.62 3.14 -6.21
CA ASN A 25 -9.06 4.35 -6.91
C ASN A 25 -9.20 5.52 -5.92
N PHE A 26 -8.57 6.64 -6.25
CA PHE A 26 -8.67 7.89 -5.49
C PHE A 26 -8.37 9.10 -6.38
N THR A 27 -8.84 10.26 -5.96
CA THR A 27 -8.57 11.57 -6.60
C THR A 27 -8.01 12.62 -5.62
N SER A 28 -7.99 12.30 -4.32
CA SER A 28 -7.43 13.16 -3.27
C SER A 28 -6.74 12.34 -2.17
N PRO A 29 -5.82 12.94 -1.38
CA PRO A 29 -5.23 12.28 -0.22
C PRO A 29 -6.26 11.74 0.77
N PHE A 30 -7.39 12.44 0.94
CA PHE A 30 -8.49 11.99 1.78
C PHE A 30 -9.14 10.71 1.24
N GLU A 31 -9.47 10.68 -0.05
CA GLU A 31 -10.01 9.47 -0.68
C GLU A 31 -9.04 8.30 -0.52
N LEU A 32 -7.73 8.51 -0.74
CA LEU A 32 -6.74 7.46 -0.53
C LEU A 32 -6.72 6.97 0.93
N LEU A 33 -6.69 7.87 1.90
CA LEU A 33 -6.69 7.52 3.33
C LEU A 33 -7.90 6.63 3.68
N ILE A 34 -9.10 7.00 3.21
CA ILE A 34 -10.30 6.20 3.44
C ILE A 34 -10.20 4.84 2.73
N ALA A 35 -9.76 4.80 1.46
CA ALA A 35 -9.60 3.54 0.73
C ALA A 35 -8.61 2.59 1.43
N VAL A 36 -7.49 3.11 1.95
CA VAL A 36 -6.51 2.30 2.67
C VAL A 36 -7.07 1.80 4.01
N LEU A 37 -7.80 2.64 4.76
CA LEU A 37 -8.53 2.20 5.97
C LEU A 37 -9.51 1.05 5.68
N LEU A 38 -10.20 1.11 4.53
CA LEU A 38 -11.13 0.07 4.10
C LEU A 38 -10.44 -1.21 3.61
N SER A 39 -9.18 -1.14 3.18
CA SER A 39 -8.44 -2.26 2.60
C SER A 39 -8.01 -3.35 3.61
N ALA A 40 -8.04 -3.06 4.92
CA ALA A 40 -7.68 -4.03 5.94
C ALA A 40 -8.54 -5.31 5.82
N GLN A 41 -7.92 -6.45 5.51
CA GLN A 41 -8.61 -7.73 5.24
C GLN A 41 -9.69 -7.64 4.14
N ALA A 42 -9.47 -6.80 3.13
CA ALA A 42 -10.31 -6.69 1.95
C ALA A 42 -9.45 -6.73 0.68
N THR A 43 -10.09 -6.95 -0.47
CA THR A 43 -9.41 -6.84 -1.77
C THR A 43 -9.57 -5.43 -2.31
N ASP A 44 -8.58 -4.93 -3.05
CA ASP A 44 -8.66 -3.60 -3.67
C ASP A 44 -9.89 -3.47 -4.58
N VAL A 45 -10.26 -4.56 -5.28
CA VAL A 45 -11.51 -4.64 -6.07
C VAL A 45 -12.76 -4.42 -5.21
N SER A 46 -12.84 -5.05 -4.03
CA SER A 46 -13.99 -4.86 -3.12
C SER A 46 -14.03 -3.44 -2.54
N VAL A 47 -12.88 -2.83 -2.27
CA VAL A 47 -12.80 -1.43 -1.82
C VAL A 47 -13.26 -0.51 -2.94
N ASN A 48 -12.71 -0.65 -4.15
CA ASN A 48 -13.06 0.17 -5.31
C ASN A 48 -14.55 0.11 -5.64
N LYS A 49 -15.19 -1.06 -5.52
CA LYS A 49 -16.64 -1.20 -5.71
C LYS A 49 -17.46 -0.42 -4.68
N ALA A 50 -17.00 -0.33 -3.44
CA ALA A 50 -17.68 0.42 -2.39
C ALA A 50 -17.42 1.93 -2.55
N THR A 51 -16.17 2.33 -2.78
CA THR A 51 -15.78 3.73 -2.92
C THR A 51 -16.37 4.37 -4.17
N ALA A 52 -16.54 3.62 -5.26
CA ALA A 52 -17.25 4.09 -6.47
C ALA A 52 -18.70 4.52 -6.20
N LYS A 53 -19.33 4.02 -5.12
CA LYS A 53 -20.68 4.44 -4.70
C LYS A 53 -20.64 5.49 -3.60
N LEU A 54 -19.67 5.40 -2.69
CA LEU A 54 -19.54 6.30 -1.53
C LEU A 54 -19.02 7.68 -1.92
N TYR A 55 -17.94 7.78 -2.70
CA TYR A 55 -17.28 9.05 -2.98
C TYR A 55 -18.13 10.04 -3.80
N PRO A 56 -19.00 9.63 -4.74
CA PRO A 56 -19.90 10.56 -5.41
C PRO A 56 -20.88 11.28 -4.47
N VAL A 57 -21.15 10.73 -3.29
CA VAL A 57 -22.06 11.34 -2.29
C VAL A 57 -21.34 11.92 -1.08
N ALA A 58 -20.15 11.41 -0.75
CA ALA A 58 -19.34 11.86 0.37
C ALA A 58 -17.85 11.53 0.17
N ASN A 59 -17.05 12.52 -0.25
CA ASN A 59 -15.60 12.40 -0.41
C ASN A 59 -14.79 13.50 0.28
N THR A 60 -15.36 14.15 1.28
CA THR A 60 -14.66 15.08 2.18
C THR A 60 -14.91 14.70 3.63
N PRO A 61 -14.04 15.09 4.59
CA PRO A 61 -14.29 14.82 6.00
C PRO A 61 -15.66 15.33 6.48
N ALA A 62 -16.06 16.53 6.05
CA ALA A 62 -17.34 17.13 6.43
C ALA A 62 -18.53 16.33 5.89
N ALA A 63 -18.55 16.01 4.58
CA ALA A 63 -19.62 15.22 3.97
C ALA A 63 -19.70 13.81 4.57
N MET A 64 -18.56 13.20 4.90
CA MET A 64 -18.51 11.88 5.52
C MET A 64 -19.08 11.91 6.95
N LEU A 65 -18.82 12.97 7.71
CA LEU A 65 -19.43 13.16 9.04
C LEU A 65 -20.94 13.40 8.97
N GLU A 66 -21.40 14.20 8.00
CA GLU A 66 -22.82 14.46 7.77
C GLU A 66 -23.56 13.16 7.40
N LEU A 67 -22.94 12.33 6.56
CA LEU A 67 -23.46 11.00 6.22
C LEU A 67 -23.58 10.08 7.45
N GLY A 68 -22.69 10.25 8.43
CA GLY A 68 -22.71 9.54 9.70
C GLY A 68 -22.35 8.06 9.59
N VAL A 69 -22.21 7.39 10.75
CA VAL A 69 -21.77 5.99 10.82
C VAL A 69 -22.70 5.06 10.03
N GLU A 70 -24.01 5.17 10.23
CA GLU A 70 -24.99 4.30 9.56
C GLU A 70 -25.05 4.53 8.05
N GLY A 71 -24.94 5.80 7.62
CA GLY A 71 -24.82 6.13 6.21
C GLY A 71 -23.59 5.49 5.59
N VAL A 72 -22.41 5.65 6.20
CA VAL A 72 -21.17 5.00 5.74
C VAL A 72 -21.32 3.48 5.67
N LYS A 73 -21.83 2.83 6.73
CA LYS A 73 -22.07 1.37 6.77
C LYS A 73 -22.89 0.90 5.57
N SER A 74 -23.92 1.65 5.17
CA SER A 74 -24.78 1.27 4.04
C SER A 74 -24.02 1.13 2.71
N TYR A 75 -22.98 1.95 2.49
CA TYR A 75 -22.13 1.92 1.30
C TYR A 75 -21.01 0.88 1.38
N ILE A 76 -20.47 0.63 2.58
CA ILE A 76 -19.32 -0.27 2.76
C ILE A 76 -19.67 -1.66 3.31
N LYS A 77 -20.96 -1.99 3.48
CA LYS A 77 -21.43 -3.27 4.07
C LYS A 77 -20.92 -4.54 3.37
N THR A 78 -20.45 -4.44 2.13
CA THR A 78 -19.85 -5.56 1.38
C THR A 78 -18.40 -5.82 1.76
N ILE A 79 -17.78 -4.95 2.56
CA ILE A 79 -16.40 -5.07 3.02
C ILE A 79 -16.37 -5.74 4.40
N GLY A 80 -15.45 -6.68 4.61
CA GLY A 80 -15.25 -7.30 5.93
C GLY A 80 -14.93 -6.25 7.00
N LEU A 81 -15.44 -6.45 8.23
CA LEU A 81 -15.26 -5.54 9.37
C LEU A 81 -15.88 -4.14 9.17
N PHE A 82 -16.88 -4.01 8.29
CA PHE A 82 -17.46 -2.70 7.94
C PHE A 82 -17.98 -1.91 9.14
N ASN A 83 -18.46 -2.57 10.20
CA ASN A 83 -18.94 -1.89 11.41
C ASN A 83 -17.82 -1.08 12.08
N SER A 84 -16.70 -1.71 12.42
CA SER A 84 -15.56 -1.01 13.04
C SER A 84 -14.86 -0.05 12.07
N LYS A 85 -14.84 -0.37 10.77
CA LYS A 85 -14.32 0.53 9.74
C LYS A 85 -15.12 1.81 9.64
N ALA A 86 -16.45 1.75 9.63
CA ALA A 86 -17.30 2.95 9.60
C ALA A 86 -17.05 3.85 10.80
N GLU A 87 -16.94 3.27 12.01
CA GLU A 87 -16.58 4.01 13.22
C GLU A 87 -15.22 4.71 13.08
N ASN A 88 -14.21 4.01 12.58
CA ASN A 88 -12.88 4.57 12.37
C ASN A 88 -12.88 5.69 11.32
N VAL A 89 -13.63 5.53 10.22
CA VAL A 89 -13.80 6.56 9.18
C VAL A 89 -14.37 7.84 9.80
N ILE A 90 -15.48 7.73 10.54
CA ILE A 90 -16.13 8.90 11.16
C ILE A 90 -15.23 9.56 12.22
N LYS A 91 -14.58 8.78 13.09
CA LYS A 91 -13.64 9.31 14.08
C LYS A 91 -12.44 9.99 13.41
N THR A 92 -11.92 9.41 12.34
CA THR A 92 -10.85 10.01 11.53
C THR A 92 -11.30 11.36 10.97
N CYS A 93 -12.46 11.42 10.32
CA CYS A 93 -12.99 12.67 9.75
C CYS A 93 -13.14 13.76 10.81
N ARG A 94 -13.59 13.41 12.02
CA ARG A 94 -13.67 14.35 13.15
C ARG A 94 -12.30 14.88 13.54
N ILE A 95 -11.29 14.00 13.70
CA ILE A 95 -9.92 14.42 14.02
C ILE A 95 -9.34 15.31 12.93
N LEU A 96 -9.59 15.01 11.66
CA LEU A 96 -9.11 15.85 10.56
C LEU A 96 -9.68 17.26 10.64
N LEU A 97 -11.00 17.41 10.87
CA LEU A 97 -11.61 18.73 11.02
C LEU A 97 -11.14 19.46 12.28
N ASP A 98 -11.09 18.78 13.42
CA ASP A 98 -10.80 19.39 14.71
C ASP A 98 -9.31 19.77 14.88
N LYS A 99 -8.40 18.96 14.33
CA LYS A 99 -6.94 19.09 14.59
C LYS A 99 -6.09 19.38 13.36
N HIS A 100 -6.62 19.15 12.15
CA HIS A 100 -5.87 19.24 10.90
C HIS A 100 -6.61 20.06 9.84
N ASN A 101 -7.56 20.91 10.24
CA ASN A 101 -8.28 21.83 9.34
C ASN A 101 -8.99 21.13 8.15
N GLY A 102 -9.34 19.86 8.29
CA GLY A 102 -9.97 19.05 7.25
C GLY A 102 -9.00 18.43 6.24
N GLU A 103 -7.70 18.59 6.43
CA GLU A 103 -6.67 18.06 5.53
C GLU A 103 -6.03 16.78 6.07
N VAL A 104 -5.56 15.91 5.16
CA VAL A 104 -4.77 14.73 5.55
C VAL A 104 -3.35 15.21 5.88
N PRO A 105 -2.85 15.00 7.11
CA PRO A 105 -1.54 15.52 7.49
C PRO A 105 -0.40 14.79 6.77
N GLU A 106 0.54 15.53 6.21
CA GLU A 106 1.82 15.04 5.71
C GLU A 106 2.83 14.75 6.85
N ASP A 107 2.37 14.07 7.90
CA ASP A 107 3.19 13.69 9.04
C ASP A 107 2.86 12.27 9.50
N ARG A 108 3.90 11.45 9.67
CA ARG A 108 3.72 10.04 10.03
C ARG A 108 3.09 9.87 11.41
N ALA A 109 3.50 10.66 12.41
CA ALA A 109 2.98 10.52 13.76
C ALA A 109 1.51 10.95 13.85
N ALA A 110 1.14 12.03 13.16
CA ALA A 110 -0.23 12.48 13.02
C ALA A 110 -1.12 11.43 12.32
N LEU A 111 -0.63 10.81 11.24
CA LEU A 111 -1.33 9.72 10.57
C LEU A 111 -1.50 8.51 11.49
N GLU A 112 -0.45 8.06 12.19
CA GLU A 112 -0.49 6.94 13.14
C GLU A 112 -1.42 7.20 14.34
N ALA A 113 -1.72 8.46 14.66
CA ALA A 113 -2.69 8.82 15.69
C ALA A 113 -4.15 8.65 15.23
N LEU A 114 -4.40 8.44 13.94
CA LEU A 114 -5.75 8.25 13.40
C LEU A 114 -6.27 6.81 13.68
N PRO A 115 -7.55 6.64 14.05
CA PRO A 115 -8.11 5.32 14.34
C PRO A 115 -8.00 4.35 13.17
N GLY A 116 -7.35 3.21 13.39
CA GLY A 116 -7.16 2.17 12.36
C GLY A 116 -5.99 2.43 11.42
N VAL A 117 -5.24 3.52 11.60
CA VAL A 117 -4.01 3.81 10.85
C VAL A 117 -2.80 3.37 11.68
N GLY A 118 -2.21 2.24 11.32
CA GLY A 118 -0.89 1.85 11.83
C GLY A 118 0.25 2.38 10.95
N ARG A 119 1.49 2.15 11.38
CA ARG A 119 2.72 2.53 10.65
C ARG A 119 2.71 2.18 9.17
N LYS A 120 2.30 0.95 8.83
CA LYS A 120 2.20 0.48 7.44
C LYS A 120 1.24 1.35 6.63
N THR A 121 0.07 1.67 7.19
CA THR A 121 -0.93 2.50 6.53
C THR A 121 -0.43 3.93 6.37
N ALA A 122 0.18 4.52 7.40
CA ALA A 122 0.77 5.85 7.32
C ALA A 122 1.85 5.94 6.23
N ASN A 123 2.76 4.96 6.18
CA ASN A 123 3.81 4.91 5.16
C ASN A 123 3.26 4.75 3.73
N VAL A 124 2.15 4.02 3.54
CA VAL A 124 1.47 3.91 2.24
C VAL A 124 0.86 5.25 1.84
N VAL A 125 0.14 5.92 2.74
CA VAL A 125 -0.47 7.23 2.45
C VAL A 125 0.61 8.26 2.11
N LEU A 126 1.68 8.35 2.91
CA LEU A 126 2.80 9.26 2.65
C LEU A 126 3.49 9.00 1.30
N ASN A 127 3.69 7.74 0.94
CA ASN A 127 4.31 7.38 -0.33
C ASN A 127 3.40 7.72 -1.53
N THR A 128 2.17 7.22 -1.51
CA THR A 128 1.28 7.24 -2.67
C THR A 128 0.61 8.60 -2.87
N ALA A 129 0.19 9.31 -1.81
CA ALA A 129 -0.46 10.62 -1.96
C ALA A 129 0.54 11.78 -2.02
N PHE A 130 1.68 11.66 -1.31
CA PHE A 130 2.60 12.78 -1.09
C PHE A 130 4.01 12.55 -1.64
N GLY A 131 4.27 11.39 -2.26
CA GLY A 131 5.56 11.11 -2.90
C GLY A 131 6.72 10.88 -1.93
N TRP A 132 6.45 10.58 -0.66
CA TRP A 132 7.52 10.35 0.32
C TRP A 132 8.30 9.06 -0.01
N PRO A 133 9.61 9.02 0.22
CA PRO A 133 10.46 7.84 -0.05
C PRO A 133 10.32 6.76 1.04
N THR A 134 9.10 6.50 1.51
CA THR A 134 8.76 5.45 2.46
C THR A 134 8.47 4.14 1.72
N ILE A 135 8.95 3.01 2.25
CA ILE A 135 8.76 1.69 1.65
C ILE A 135 8.03 0.80 2.65
N ALA A 136 6.70 0.84 2.64
CA ALA A 136 5.89 0.00 3.51
C ALA A 136 6.03 -1.48 3.11
N VAL A 137 6.24 -2.37 4.08
CA VAL A 137 6.40 -3.82 3.81
C VAL A 137 5.15 -4.58 4.22
N ASP A 138 4.53 -5.26 3.27
CA ASP A 138 3.43 -6.20 3.49
C ASP A 138 3.86 -7.66 3.23
N THR A 139 2.91 -8.59 3.23
CA THR A 139 3.21 -10.01 2.99
C THR A 139 3.71 -10.32 1.57
N HIS A 140 3.36 -9.49 0.58
CA HIS A 140 3.86 -9.62 -0.78
C HIS A 140 5.32 -9.18 -0.85
N ILE A 141 5.62 -7.96 -0.39
CA ILE A 141 6.97 -7.39 -0.39
C ILE A 141 7.91 -8.24 0.49
N PHE A 142 7.46 -8.66 1.67
CA PHE A 142 8.23 -9.53 2.56
C PHE A 142 8.64 -10.83 1.86
N ARG A 143 7.70 -11.48 1.17
CA ARG A 143 7.97 -12.71 0.40
C ARG A 143 8.91 -12.46 -0.77
N VAL A 144 8.67 -11.42 -1.56
CA VAL A 144 9.50 -11.06 -2.73
C VAL A 144 10.93 -10.79 -2.28
N CYS A 145 11.12 -9.96 -1.26
CA CYS A 145 12.44 -9.58 -0.76
C CYS A 145 13.23 -10.77 -0.24
N ASN A 146 12.57 -11.70 0.45
CA ASN A 146 13.21 -12.91 0.96
C ASN A 146 13.51 -13.93 -0.16
N ARG A 147 12.58 -14.21 -1.07
CA ARG A 147 12.82 -15.17 -2.17
C ARG A 147 13.93 -14.70 -3.11
N THR A 148 13.88 -13.45 -3.53
CA THR A 148 14.86 -12.87 -4.48
C THR A 148 16.22 -12.58 -3.83
N GLN A 149 16.33 -12.62 -2.50
CA GLN A 149 17.46 -12.12 -1.73
C GLN A 149 17.73 -10.60 -1.90
N PHE A 150 16.78 -9.85 -2.44
CA PHE A 150 16.89 -8.39 -2.62
C PHE A 150 17.13 -7.68 -1.29
N ALA A 151 16.25 -7.92 -0.31
CA ALA A 151 16.33 -7.37 1.04
C ALA A 151 15.82 -8.37 2.10
N PRO A 152 16.50 -9.52 2.30
CA PRO A 152 15.99 -10.56 3.20
C PRO A 152 16.06 -10.13 4.67
N GLY A 153 15.08 -10.57 5.45
CA GLY A 153 14.89 -10.27 6.87
C GLY A 153 13.89 -11.23 7.52
N LYS A 154 14.01 -11.43 8.84
CA LYS A 154 13.19 -12.40 9.59
C LYS A 154 11.79 -11.87 9.93
N ASN A 155 11.60 -10.56 9.94
CA ASN A 155 10.35 -9.88 10.20
C ASN A 155 10.20 -8.63 9.31
N VAL A 156 9.04 -8.00 9.38
CA VAL A 156 8.67 -6.84 8.56
C VAL A 156 9.65 -5.68 8.78
N GLU A 157 10.00 -5.41 10.05
CA GLU A 157 10.89 -4.30 10.41
C GLU A 157 12.28 -4.47 9.79
N GLN A 158 12.85 -5.67 9.85
CA GLN A 158 14.17 -5.95 9.26
C GLN A 158 14.17 -5.79 7.73
N VAL A 159 13.08 -6.19 7.06
CA VAL A 159 12.96 -6.01 5.61
C VAL A 159 12.82 -4.53 5.25
N GLU A 160 11.98 -3.79 5.98
CA GLU A 160 11.79 -2.34 5.79
C GLU A 160 13.11 -1.57 5.98
N GLU A 161 13.81 -1.79 7.09
CA GLU A 161 15.09 -1.14 7.38
C GLU A 161 16.13 -1.45 6.30
N LYS A 162 16.16 -2.70 5.82
CA LYS A 162 17.09 -3.11 4.79
C LYS A 162 16.77 -2.51 3.43
N LEU A 163 15.49 -2.42 3.05
CA LEU A 163 15.06 -1.75 1.83
C LEU A 163 15.53 -0.28 1.81
N LEU A 164 15.34 0.45 2.91
CA LEU A 164 15.80 1.84 3.03
C LEU A 164 17.31 2.02 2.88
N LYS A 165 18.10 1.00 3.25
CA LYS A 165 19.57 0.99 3.10
C LYS A 165 20.03 0.60 1.70
N VAL A 166 19.39 -0.38 1.06
CA VAL A 166 19.90 -0.99 -0.19
C VAL A 166 19.29 -0.40 -1.47
N VAL A 167 18.13 0.24 -1.37
CA VAL A 167 17.47 0.90 -2.52
C VAL A 167 18.08 2.29 -2.71
N PRO A 168 18.66 2.62 -3.89
CA PRO A 168 19.16 3.96 -4.17
C PRO A 168 18.02 4.99 -4.14
N ASN A 169 18.34 6.24 -3.76
CA ASN A 169 17.33 7.29 -3.55
C ASN A 169 16.42 7.52 -4.76
N GLU A 170 16.96 7.44 -5.98
CA GLU A 170 16.20 7.57 -7.25
C GLU A 170 15.02 6.59 -7.35
N PHE A 171 15.12 5.41 -6.74
CA PHE A 171 14.11 4.36 -6.85
C PHE A 171 13.18 4.27 -5.63
N LYS A 172 13.43 5.03 -4.56
CA LYS A 172 12.76 4.80 -3.27
C LYS A 172 11.25 5.03 -3.31
N VAL A 173 10.81 6.05 -4.04
CA VAL A 173 9.38 6.41 -4.13
C VAL A 173 8.58 5.28 -4.79
N ASP A 174 9.09 4.74 -5.89
CA ASP A 174 8.37 3.73 -6.68
C ASP A 174 8.59 2.29 -6.19
N CYS A 175 9.63 2.06 -5.37
CA CYS A 175 10.02 0.73 -4.91
C CYS A 175 8.89 -0.05 -4.25
N HIS A 176 8.07 0.61 -3.43
CA HIS A 176 6.92 -0.03 -2.79
C HIS A 176 5.98 -0.65 -3.82
N HIS A 177 5.54 0.14 -4.81
CA HIS A 177 4.55 -0.28 -5.80
C HIS A 177 5.11 -1.33 -6.77
N TRP A 178 6.39 -1.23 -7.18
CA TRP A 178 6.99 -2.30 -7.99
C TRP A 178 7.01 -3.65 -7.26
N LEU A 179 7.43 -3.67 -5.99
CA LEU A 179 7.58 -4.91 -5.25
C LEU A 179 6.23 -5.54 -4.89
N ILE A 180 5.23 -4.75 -4.51
CA ILE A 180 3.89 -5.27 -4.20
C ILE A 180 3.21 -5.84 -5.46
N LEU A 181 3.26 -5.13 -6.61
CA LEU A 181 2.68 -5.60 -7.87
C LEU A 181 3.39 -6.87 -8.35
N HIS A 182 4.73 -6.90 -8.28
CA HIS A 182 5.50 -8.09 -8.63
C HIS A 182 5.15 -9.28 -7.74
N GLY A 183 5.01 -9.06 -6.42
CA GLY A 183 4.59 -10.09 -5.48
C GLY A 183 3.15 -10.55 -5.69
N ARG A 184 2.27 -9.66 -6.12
CA ARG A 184 0.85 -9.94 -6.36
C ARG A 184 0.62 -10.76 -7.63
N TYR A 185 1.33 -10.44 -8.71
CA TYR A 185 1.04 -10.99 -10.04
C TYR A 185 2.05 -12.01 -10.57
N THR A 186 3.29 -11.99 -10.09
CA THR A 186 4.38 -12.86 -10.59
C THR A 186 4.91 -13.77 -9.50
N CYS A 187 5.48 -13.20 -8.43
CA CYS A 187 6.06 -13.96 -7.31
C CYS A 187 4.98 -14.36 -6.28
N ILE A 188 3.94 -15.05 -6.74
CA ILE A 188 2.79 -15.46 -5.93
C ILE A 188 3.16 -16.52 -4.88
N ALA A 189 2.37 -16.61 -3.82
CA ALA A 189 2.72 -17.40 -2.63
C ALA A 189 2.89 -18.90 -2.93
N ARG A 190 1.90 -19.53 -3.59
CA ARG A 190 1.87 -20.98 -3.78
C ARG A 190 2.79 -21.47 -4.91
N LYS A 191 2.54 -21.06 -6.14
CA LYS A 191 3.31 -21.46 -7.33
C LYS A 191 3.80 -20.21 -8.08
N PRO A 192 4.96 -19.63 -7.74
CA PRO A 192 5.44 -18.41 -8.38
C PRO A 192 5.60 -18.62 -9.89
N ARG A 193 5.37 -17.59 -10.71
CA ARG A 193 5.46 -17.69 -12.17
C ARG A 193 6.92 -17.49 -12.64
N CYS A 194 7.85 -18.38 -12.28
CA CYS A 194 9.28 -18.12 -12.53
C CYS A 194 9.62 -18.10 -14.02
N GLY A 195 9.10 -19.03 -14.84
CA GLY A 195 9.35 -19.04 -16.29
C GLY A 195 8.87 -17.82 -17.08
N SER A 196 8.03 -16.96 -16.48
CA SER A 196 7.60 -15.67 -17.07
C SER A 196 7.97 -14.47 -16.21
N CYS A 197 8.97 -14.63 -15.32
CA CYS A 197 9.42 -13.58 -14.42
C CYS A 197 10.49 -12.69 -15.09
N LEU A 198 10.24 -11.37 -15.13
CA LEU A 198 11.15 -10.37 -15.68
C LEU A 198 12.56 -10.35 -15.06
N ILE A 199 12.67 -10.80 -13.80
CA ILE A 199 13.90 -10.78 -13.01
C ILE A 199 14.35 -12.19 -12.63
N GLU A 200 13.91 -13.22 -13.38
CA GLU A 200 14.22 -14.62 -13.12
C GLU A 200 15.73 -14.85 -12.95
N ASP A 201 16.53 -14.39 -13.91
CA ASP A 201 17.97 -14.62 -14.02
C ASP A 201 18.76 -13.90 -12.90
N LEU A 202 18.16 -12.85 -12.34
CA LEU A 202 18.71 -12.07 -11.24
C LEU A 202 18.28 -12.61 -9.87
N CYS A 203 17.14 -13.32 -9.83
CA CYS A 203 16.53 -13.86 -8.62
C CYS A 203 17.32 -15.06 -8.07
N GLU A 204 17.63 -15.01 -6.77
CA GLU A 204 18.43 -16.03 -6.09
C GLU A 204 17.59 -17.08 -5.34
N TYR A 205 16.31 -17.21 -5.70
CA TYR A 205 15.45 -18.24 -5.14
C TYR A 205 15.89 -19.62 -5.64
N LYS A 206 16.03 -20.59 -4.74
CA LYS A 206 16.52 -21.95 -5.08
C LYS A 206 15.43 -22.89 -5.60
N GLU A 207 14.18 -22.65 -5.22
CA GLU A 207 13.03 -23.52 -5.56
C GLU A 207 12.17 -22.87 -6.66
N LYS A 208 12.80 -22.37 -7.72
CA LYS A 208 12.09 -21.83 -8.88
C LYS A 208 11.30 -22.95 -9.59
N VAL A 209 10.21 -22.57 -10.26
CA VAL A 209 9.28 -23.51 -10.90
C VAL A 209 9.04 -23.13 -12.37
N ASP A 210 8.75 -24.12 -13.21
CA ASP A 210 8.40 -23.92 -14.62
C ASP A 210 9.48 -23.11 -15.40
N ILE A 211 10.77 -23.43 -15.21
CA ILE A 211 11.89 -22.85 -15.99
C ILE A 211 12.14 -23.69 -17.24
#